data_AF-A0A3A6D5L4-F1
#
_entry.id   AF-A0A3A6D5L4-F1
#
_cell.length_a   1.000
_cell.length_b   1.000
_cell.length_c   1.000
_cell.angle_alpha   90.00
_cell.angle_beta   90.00
_cell.angle_gamma   90.00
#
_symmetry.space_group_name_H-M   'P 1'
#
loop_
_entity.id
_entity.type
_entity.pdbx_description
1 polymer ?
#
loop_
_entity_poly.entity_id
_entity_poly.type
_entity_poly.pdbx_seq_one_letter_code
_entity_poly.pdbx_strand_id
1 'polypeptide(L)'
;MLAEFFDVTKDSLEIFKDTAIMQSEYAKDINSYPTIFLSFADAKGDKNNIVMQMKLQLLKEYKKNKQVLEHIDIFEKPGFDMVMKGMSDLQDESLQGVVNAISFLMTKCHQYYGKRVMLLIDE
;
A
#
# COMPACT_ATOMS: atom_id res chain seq x y z
N MET A 1 0.47 10.55 9.52
CA MET A 1 -0.73 10.86 10.34
C MET A 1 -1.98 10.20 9.77
N LEU A 2 -2.38 10.49 8.51
CA LEU A 2 -3.57 9.85 7.90
C LEU A 2 -3.46 8.32 7.77
N ALA A 3 -2.29 7.80 7.37
CA ALA A 3 -2.07 6.36 7.30
C ALA A 3 -2.21 5.70 8.68
N GLU A 4 -1.63 6.29 9.74
CA GLU A 4 -1.81 5.79 11.11
C GLU A 4 -3.28 5.83 11.55
N PHE A 5 -4.05 6.85 11.13
CA PHE A 5 -5.46 6.93 11.49
C PHE A 5 -6.29 5.84 10.80
N PHE A 6 -6.10 5.57 9.51
CA PHE A 6 -6.98 4.65 8.78
C PHE A 6 -6.51 3.19 8.76
N ASP A 7 -5.20 2.94 8.77
CA ASP A 7 -4.62 1.62 8.49
C ASP A 7 -5.08 0.58 9.52
N VAL A 8 -5.81 -0.44 9.03
CA VAL A 8 -6.35 -1.56 9.81
C VAL A 8 -5.28 -2.44 10.46
N THR A 9 -4.02 -2.32 10.02
CA THR A 9 -2.89 -3.05 10.61
C THR A 9 -2.25 -2.34 11.80
N LYS A 10 -2.74 -1.15 12.15
CA LYS A 10 -2.21 -0.32 13.24
C LYS A 10 -3.13 -0.33 14.45
N ASP A 11 -2.54 0.01 15.60
CA ASP A 11 -3.25 0.30 16.84
C ASP A 11 -2.87 1.72 17.26
N SER A 12 -3.64 2.68 16.76
CA SER A 12 -3.33 4.12 16.84
C SER A 12 -4.22 4.86 17.84
N LEU A 13 -5.03 4.16 18.63
CA LEU A 13 -5.95 4.82 19.54
C LEU A 13 -5.23 5.74 20.52
N GLU A 14 -4.11 5.27 21.10
CA GLU A 14 -3.32 6.05 22.07
C GLU A 14 -2.73 7.33 21.49
N ILE A 15 -2.32 7.34 20.21
CA ILE A 15 -1.74 8.53 19.58
C ILE A 15 -2.81 9.56 19.19
N PHE A 16 -4.09 9.16 19.09
CA PHE A 16 -5.20 10.04 18.71
C PHE A 16 -6.14 10.39 19.87
N LYS A 17 -6.07 9.73 21.03
CA LYS A 17 -7.08 9.81 22.10
C LYS A 17 -7.55 11.21 22.52
N ASP A 18 -6.64 12.19 22.56
CA ASP A 18 -6.95 13.56 23.01
C ASP A 18 -7.13 14.56 21.85
N THR A 19 -7.20 14.06 20.60
CA THR A 19 -7.33 14.90 19.40
C THR A 19 -8.79 15.24 19.09
N ALA A 20 -9.01 16.37 18.41
CA ALA A 20 -10.36 16.79 18.02
C ALA A 20 -11.08 15.78 17.09
N ILE A 21 -10.33 15.00 16.29
CA ILE A 21 -10.92 13.98 15.42
C ILE A 21 -11.60 12.85 16.21
N MET A 22 -11.10 12.53 17.41
CA MET A 22 -11.71 11.52 18.30
C MET A 22 -13.01 12.01 18.95
N GLN A 23 -13.29 13.31 18.90
CA GLN A 23 -14.56 13.91 19.36
C GLN A 23 -15.59 14.09 18.22
N SER A 24 -15.23 13.66 17.01
CA SER A 24 -16.08 13.78 15.81
C SER A 24 -16.68 12.44 15.40
N GLU A 25 -17.58 12.46 14.41
CA GLU A 25 -18.14 11.23 13.83
C GLU A 25 -17.11 10.32 13.15
N TYR A 26 -15.91 10.86 12.83
CA TYR A 26 -14.83 10.14 12.18
C TYR A 26 -14.02 9.26 13.15
N ALA A 27 -14.23 9.38 14.47
CA ALA A 27 -13.56 8.53 15.45
C ALA A 27 -13.78 7.02 15.17
N LYS A 28 -14.94 6.67 14.61
CA LYS A 28 -15.29 5.29 14.20
C LYS A 28 -14.42 4.74 13.06
N ASP A 29 -13.77 5.62 12.30
CA ASP A 29 -12.97 5.26 11.13
C ASP A 29 -11.52 4.91 11.51
N ILE A 30 -11.12 5.12 12.78
CA ILE A 30 -9.77 4.79 13.26
C ILE A 30 -9.47 3.29 13.06
N ASN A 31 -8.30 3.00 12.48
CA ASN A 31 -7.77 1.69 12.12
C ASN A 31 -8.81 0.76 11.49
N SER A 32 -9.69 1.30 10.65
CA SER A 32 -10.82 0.56 10.11
C SER A 32 -10.72 0.24 8.62
N TYR A 33 -9.75 0.82 7.89
CA TYR A 33 -9.59 0.63 6.44
C TYR A 33 -8.26 -0.02 6.07
N PRO A 34 -8.25 -0.97 5.12
CA PRO A 34 -7.02 -1.39 4.46
C PRO A 34 -6.35 -0.16 3.83
N THR A 35 -5.10 0.09 4.19
CA THR A 35 -4.39 1.29 3.74
C THR A 35 -3.07 0.90 3.11
N ILE A 36 -2.85 1.37 1.89
CA ILE A 36 -1.57 1.29 1.18
C ILE A 36 -0.95 2.68 1.23
N PHE A 37 0.21 2.80 1.86
CA PHE A 37 0.92 4.07 2.00
C PHE A 37 2.22 4.03 1.19
N LEU A 38 2.34 4.93 0.22
CA LEU A 38 3.55 5.07 -0.60
C LEU A 38 4.18 6.43 -0.34
N SER A 39 5.39 6.43 0.21
CA SER A 39 6.17 7.64 0.43
C SER A 39 7.29 7.75 -0.60
N PHE A 40 7.26 8.83 -1.37
CA PHE A 40 8.23 9.15 -2.41
C PHE A 40 9.23 10.22 -1.99
N ALA A 41 9.39 10.45 -0.68
CA ALA A 41 10.36 11.40 -0.12
C ALA A 41 11.81 11.19 -0.60
N ASP A 42 12.17 9.94 -0.90
CA ASP A 42 13.48 9.55 -1.41
C ASP A 42 13.54 9.47 -2.95
N ALA A 43 12.41 9.58 -3.64
CA ALA A 43 12.31 9.50 -5.10
C ALA A 43 12.71 10.83 -5.75
N LYS A 44 14.02 11.08 -5.78
CA LYS A 44 14.64 12.32 -6.29
C LYS A 44 15.70 12.02 -7.34
N GLY A 45 16.08 13.02 -8.12
CA GLY A 45 17.14 12.88 -9.12
C GLY A 45 16.63 12.33 -10.44
N ASP A 46 17.35 11.38 -11.04
CA ASP A 46 16.99 10.85 -12.35
C ASP A 46 15.80 9.88 -12.30
N LYS A 47 15.23 9.65 -13.50
CA LYS A 47 14.07 8.77 -13.71
C LYS A 47 14.30 7.37 -13.14
N ASN A 48 15.52 6.85 -13.20
CA ASN A 48 15.83 5.48 -12.83
C ASN A 48 15.78 5.35 -11.32
N ASN A 49 16.39 6.30 -10.61
CA ASN A 49 16.27 6.37 -9.16
C ASN A 49 14.82 6.56 -8.72
N ILE A 50 14.05 7.45 -9.37
CA ILE A 50 12.63 7.65 -9.04
C ILE A 50 11.83 6.35 -9.16
N VAL A 51 11.95 5.65 -10.30
CA VAL A 51 11.22 4.39 -10.54
C VAL A 51 11.69 3.29 -9.59
N MET A 52 12.98 3.20 -9.32
CA MET A 52 13.54 2.26 -8.33
C MET A 52 12.94 2.51 -6.94
N GLN A 53 12.89 3.77 -6.48
CA GLN A 53 12.31 4.10 -5.17
C GLN A 53 10.83 3.75 -5.11
N MET A 54 10.07 4.00 -6.17
CA MET A 54 8.65 3.59 -6.25
C MET A 54 8.49 2.07 -6.11
N LYS A 55 9.31 1.28 -6.83
CA LYS A 55 9.31 -0.19 -6.72
C LYS A 55 9.66 -0.66 -5.30
N LEU A 56 10.65 -0.05 -4.65
CA LEU A 56 11.03 -0.37 -3.28
C LEU A 56 9.91 -0.07 -2.27
N GLN A 57 9.19 1.05 -2.43
CA GLN A 57 8.06 1.38 -1.56
C GLN A 57 6.90 0.39 -1.74
N LEU A 58 6.61 -0.02 -2.97
CA LEU A 58 5.63 -1.06 -3.22
C LEU A 58 6.02 -2.39 -2.58
N LEU A 59 7.29 -2.82 -2.71
CA LEU A 59 7.77 -4.04 -2.06
C LEU A 59 7.60 -3.99 -0.52
N LYS A 60 7.79 -2.82 0.11
CA LYS A 60 7.50 -2.64 1.54
C LYS A 60 6.02 -2.85 1.85
N GLU A 61 5.12 -2.26 1.07
CA GLU A 61 3.67 -2.41 1.25
C GLU A 61 3.19 -3.85 0.98
N TYR A 62 3.78 -4.54 0.00
CA TYR A 62 3.53 -5.98 -0.23
C TYR A 62 3.96 -6.83 0.97
N LYS A 63 5.14 -6.56 1.53
CA LYS A 63 5.62 -7.25 2.72
C LYS A 63 4.72 -6.98 3.94
N LYS A 64 4.27 -5.74 4.13
CA LYS A 64 3.31 -5.36 5.18
C LYS A 64 2.02 -6.15 5.06
N ASN A 65 1.49 -6.27 3.84
CA ASN A 65 0.22 -6.93 3.54
C ASN A 65 0.36 -8.43 3.19
N LYS A 66 1.44 -9.11 3.60
CA LYS A 66 1.71 -10.51 3.21
C LYS A 66 0.54 -11.48 3.43
N GLN A 67 -0.24 -11.27 4.50
CA GLN A 67 -1.40 -12.09 4.88
C GLN A 67 -2.52 -12.05 3.83
N VAL A 68 -2.66 -10.92 3.14
CA VAL A 68 -3.62 -10.71 2.05
C VAL A 68 -3.22 -11.52 0.81
N LEU A 69 -1.94 -11.90 0.70
CA LEU A 69 -1.36 -12.65 -0.41
C LEU A 69 -1.30 -14.16 -0.15
N GLU A 70 -1.70 -14.65 1.02
CA GLU A 70 -1.64 -16.08 1.38
C GLU A 70 -2.61 -16.94 0.55
N HIS A 71 -3.64 -16.32 -0.04
CA HIS A 71 -4.70 -17.00 -0.79
C HIS A 71 -4.77 -16.52 -2.26
N ILE A 72 -3.65 -16.60 -2.98
CA ILE A 72 -3.61 -16.34 -4.43
C ILE A 72 -4.04 -17.62 -5.15
N ASP A 73 -5.10 -17.54 -5.95
CA ASP A 73 -5.57 -18.69 -6.72
C ASP A 73 -4.75 -18.90 -8.01
N ILE A 74 -5.03 -20.00 -8.71
CA ILE A 74 -4.31 -20.39 -9.93
C ILE A 74 -4.49 -19.40 -11.10
N PHE A 75 -5.58 -18.64 -11.13
CA PHE A 75 -5.87 -17.65 -12.18
C PHE A 75 -5.21 -16.30 -11.87
N GLU A 76 -4.99 -16.01 -10.59
CA GLU A 76 -4.33 -14.79 -10.13
C GLU A 76 -2.80 -14.95 -10.10
N LYS A 77 -2.30 -16.17 -9.92
CA LYS A 77 -0.87 -16.49 -9.83
C LYS A 77 -0.04 -15.94 -11.00
N PRO A 78 -0.45 -16.06 -12.28
CA PRO A 78 0.28 -15.46 -13.40
C PRO A 78 0.41 -13.92 -13.28
N GLY A 79 -0.67 -13.26 -12.85
CA GLY A 79 -0.66 -11.81 -12.63
C GLY A 79 0.26 -11.41 -11.47
N PHE A 80 0.22 -12.16 -10.38
CA PHE A 80 1.12 -11.97 -9.24
C PHE A 80 2.59 -12.14 -9.64
N ASP A 81 2.92 -13.19 -10.40
CA ASP A 81 4.29 -13.46 -10.83
C ASP A 81 4.81 -12.36 -11.78
N MET A 82 3.95 -11.85 -12.67
CA MET A 82 4.27 -10.70 -13.52
C MET A 82 4.55 -9.44 -12.70
N VAL A 83 3.74 -9.17 -11.68
CA VAL A 83 3.93 -8.05 -10.75
C VAL A 83 5.24 -8.18 -9.98
N MET A 84 5.52 -9.35 -9.41
CA MET A 84 6.76 -9.59 -8.65
C MET A 84 7.99 -9.47 -9.55
N LYS A 85 7.93 -9.96 -10.79
CA LYS A 85 9.00 -9.77 -11.78
C LYS A 85 9.24 -8.29 -12.09
N GLY A 86 8.17 -7.53 -12.38
CA GLY A 86 8.28 -6.11 -12.69
C GLY A 86 8.80 -5.25 -11.53
N MET A 87 8.48 -5.60 -10.28
CA MET A 87 9.01 -4.92 -9.10
C MET A 87 10.45 -5.33 -8.75
N SER A 88 10.87 -6.55 -9.10
CA SER A 88 12.21 -7.05 -8.78
C SER A 88 13.29 -6.57 -9.76
N ASP A 89 12.91 -6.20 -10.98
CA ASP A 89 13.80 -5.53 -11.92
C ASP A 89 13.92 -4.04 -11.56
N LEU A 90 14.90 -3.72 -10.71
CA LEU A 90 15.14 -2.35 -10.22
C LEU A 90 15.82 -1.44 -11.26
N GLN A 91 16.33 -1.99 -12.36
CA GLN A 91 17.00 -1.21 -13.41
C GLN A 91 16.03 -0.80 -14.53
N ASP A 92 14.91 -1.51 -14.66
CA ASP A 92 13.83 -1.13 -15.54
C ASP A 92 13.19 0.20 -15.13
N GLU A 93 13.22 1.17 -16.05
CA GLU A 93 12.67 2.52 -15.89
C GLU A 93 11.15 2.58 -16.16
N SER A 94 10.49 1.45 -16.39
CA SER A 94 9.07 1.38 -16.68
C SER A 94 8.21 1.57 -15.44
N LEU A 95 7.26 2.49 -15.54
CA LEU A 95 6.18 2.66 -14.55
C LEU A 95 5.09 1.58 -14.68
N GLN A 96 5.08 0.78 -15.75
CA GLN A 96 4.05 -0.23 -15.94
C GLN A 96 4.05 -1.26 -14.81
N GLY A 97 5.23 -1.66 -14.32
CA GLY A 97 5.36 -2.56 -13.17
C GLY A 97 4.78 -1.95 -11.89
N VAL A 98 4.98 -0.64 -11.68
CA VAL A 98 4.47 0.11 -10.53
C VAL A 98 2.94 0.17 -10.56
N VAL A 99 2.35 0.52 -11.71
CA VAL A 99 0.88 0.60 -11.87
C VAL A 99 0.23 -0.77 -11.65
N ASN A 100 0.78 -1.82 -12.24
CA ASN A 100 0.26 -3.18 -12.09
C ASN A 100 0.32 -3.65 -10.64
N ALA A 101 1.41 -3.33 -9.93
CA ALA A 101 1.59 -3.67 -8.53
C ALA A 101 0.57 -2.97 -7.61
N ILE A 102 0.37 -1.65 -7.80
CA ILE A 102 -0.64 -0.90 -7.03
C ILE A 102 -2.02 -1.54 -7.23
N SER A 103 -2.41 -1.75 -8.49
CA SER A 103 -3.72 -2.31 -8.82
C SER A 103 -3.92 -3.71 -8.24
N PHE A 104 -2.90 -4.57 -8.30
CA PHE A 104 -3.00 -5.92 -7.76
C PHE A 104 -3.15 -5.91 -6.25
N LEU A 105 -2.31 -5.14 -5.53
CA LEU A 105 -2.37 -5.07 -4.08
C LEU A 105 -3.70 -4.48 -3.58
N MET A 106 -4.20 -3.43 -4.24
CA MET A 106 -5.51 -2.86 -3.93
C MET A 106 -6.63 -3.88 -4.09
N THR A 107 -6.65 -4.65 -5.19
CA THR A 107 -7.63 -5.72 -5.40
C THR A 107 -7.56 -6.76 -4.30
N LYS A 108 -6.35 -7.19 -3.93
CA LYS A 108 -6.15 -8.17 -2.86
C LYS A 108 -6.62 -7.68 -1.51
N CYS A 109 -6.25 -6.46 -1.12
CA CYS A 109 -6.71 -5.85 0.12
C CYS A 109 -8.24 -5.72 0.13
N HIS A 110 -8.85 -5.32 -0.98
CA HIS A 110 -10.30 -5.22 -1.08
C HIS A 110 -10.99 -6.58 -0.87
N GLN A 111 -10.52 -7.63 -1.57
CA GLN A 111 -11.05 -8.99 -1.46
C GLN A 111 -10.92 -9.55 -0.04
N TYR A 112 -9.76 -9.37 0.60
CA TYR A 112 -9.50 -9.92 1.93
C TYR A 112 -10.32 -9.24 3.03
N TYR A 113 -10.37 -7.91 3.03
CA TYR A 113 -11.02 -7.15 4.10
C TYR A 113 -12.49 -6.82 3.85
N GLY A 114 -12.98 -6.97 2.61
CA GLY A 114 -14.35 -6.61 2.24
C GLY A 114 -14.64 -5.10 2.34
N LYS A 115 -13.60 -4.26 2.31
CA LYS A 115 -13.68 -2.80 2.50
C LYS A 115 -13.00 -2.05 1.36
N ARG A 116 -13.36 -0.78 1.18
CA ARG A 116 -12.62 0.12 0.28
C ARG A 116 -11.18 0.25 0.78
N VAL A 117 -10.23 0.30 -0.15
CA VAL A 117 -8.81 0.44 0.15
C VAL A 117 -8.42 1.91 0.03
N MET A 118 -7.76 2.43 1.06
CA MET A 118 -7.20 3.78 1.05
C MET A 118 -5.80 3.71 0.44
N LEU A 119 -5.61 4.36 -0.72
CA LEU A 119 -4.29 4.59 -1.29
C LEU A 119 -3.86 6.01 -0.92
N LEU A 120 -2.79 6.12 -0.14
CA LEU A 120 -2.21 7.38 0.29
C LEU A 120 -0.82 7.51 -0.33
N ILE A 121 -0.62 8.57 -1.11
CA ILE A 121 0.65 8.88 -1.76
C ILE A 121 1.16 10.18 -1.17
N ASP A 122 2.40 10.16 -0.69
CA ASP A 122 3.09 11.30 -0.09
C ASP A 122 4.42 11.49 -0.82
N GLU A 123 4.82 12.75 -1.06
CA GLU A 123 6.05 13.14 -1.77
C GLU A 123 6.99 13.95 -0.86
#